data_AF-A0A158Q6N5-F1
#
_entry.id   AF-A0A158Q6N5-F1
#
_cell.length_a   1.000
_cell.length_b   1.000
_cell.length_c   1.000
_cell.angle_alpha   90.00
_cell.angle_beta   90.00
_cell.angle_gamma   90.00
#
_symmetry.space_group_name_H-M   'P 1'
#
loop_
_entity.id
_entity.type
_entity.pdbx_description
1 polymer ?
#
loop_
_entity_poly.entity_id
_entity_poly.type
_entity_poly.pdbx_seq_one_letter_code
_entity_poly.pdbx_strand_id
1 'polypeptide(L)'
;MTMCVLHCICANAEFIQMNEEHIKNPQDSVQSQYSECKKENCTIGETIVDYGCKRAEMKCATNMKFKVISELKSNGAHRLTKCFLRCECDSNNFIEKSGKCIKKVPNEEAKCKQENYALGEIVVASSCIQTETKCGTNMVFKLIGKLDSLSDAIWLRKCIMRCSCDNNYFIEKSGQCVRVIHERVPISSIQPSSKHKSTAYSPLSCQNGNCLGQIIWDACHRIGNKCGTNMVFDLVYENHSGDSCLMRCVCNSESVENNGRCVENSLINEKTIQKFIAPRLPRINEKFYNSDCRQTQLACGRNMKIISIWKNPTDQENRFACIQFCACNDGFVEFKGRCIKQS
;
A
#
# COMPACT_ATOMS: atom_id res chain seq x y z
N MET A 1 22.49 32.13 0.40
CA MET A 1 21.21 31.42 0.21
C MET A 1 20.46 31.49 1.52
N THR A 2 19.44 32.33 1.60
CA THR A 2 18.64 32.51 2.81
C THR A 2 17.50 31.48 2.76
N MET A 3 17.51 30.48 3.65
CA MET A 3 16.37 29.57 3.81
C MET A 3 15.29 30.29 4.62
N CYS A 4 14.13 30.51 4.01
CA CYS A 4 12.92 30.85 4.76
C CYS A 4 12.31 29.56 5.29
N VAL A 5 12.24 29.41 6.62
CA VAL A 5 11.43 28.37 7.26
C VAL A 5 10.05 28.96 7.51
N LEU A 6 9.02 28.43 6.84
CA LEU A 6 7.64 28.75 7.14
C LEU A 6 7.21 27.95 8.38
N HIS A 7 6.92 28.63 9.48
CA HIS A 7 6.23 28.01 10.62
C HIS A 7 4.73 28.22 10.47
N CYS A 8 3.96 27.13 10.40
CA CYS A 8 2.52 27.19 10.55
C CYS A 8 2.19 27.44 12.04
N ILE A 9 1.40 28.48 12.31
CA ILE A 9 0.81 28.77 13.62
C ILE A 9 -0.69 28.50 13.56
N CYS A 10 -1.29 28.07 14.68
CA CYS A 10 -2.74 27.93 14.79
C CYS A 10 -3.42 29.27 14.44
N ALA A 11 -4.35 29.27 13.48
CA ALA A 11 -5.15 30.46 13.15
C ALA A 11 -6.18 30.81 14.25
N ASN A 12 -6.47 29.87 15.16
CA ASN A 12 -7.46 30.00 16.20
C ASN A 12 -6.82 29.78 17.58
N ALA A 13 -7.06 30.71 18.52
CA ALA A 13 -6.57 30.66 19.90
C ALA A 13 -7.08 29.44 20.70
N GLU A 14 -8.14 28.80 20.20
CA GLU A 14 -8.65 27.54 20.74
C GLU A 14 -7.73 26.35 20.44
N PHE A 15 -6.63 26.48 19.71
CA PHE A 15 -5.74 25.35 19.38
C PHE A 15 -4.32 25.61 19.87
N ILE A 16 -3.74 24.58 20.49
CA ILE A 16 -2.34 24.54 20.88
C ILE A 16 -1.61 23.56 19.95
N GLN A 17 -0.44 23.97 19.48
CA GLN A 17 0.43 23.11 18.69
C GLN A 17 1.23 22.22 19.64
N MET A 18 1.02 20.90 19.58
CA MET A 18 1.80 19.90 20.31
C MET A 18 2.30 18.86 19.31
N ASN A 19 3.62 18.73 19.19
CA ASN A 19 4.27 17.76 18.29
C ASN A 19 3.75 17.83 16.84
N GLU A 20 3.71 19.04 16.26
CA GLU A 20 3.18 19.32 14.91
C GLU A 20 1.68 19.07 14.69
N GLU A 21 0.94 18.60 15.70
CA GLU A 21 -0.52 18.47 15.64
C GLU A 21 -1.20 19.66 16.34
N HIS A 22 -2.32 20.11 15.76
CA HIS A 22 -3.17 21.16 16.32
C HIS A 22 -4.25 20.54 17.19
N ILE A 23 -4.08 20.60 18.51
CA ILE A 23 -5.02 20.03 19.47
C ILE A 23 -5.85 21.18 20.06
N LYS A 24 -7.18 20.99 20.15
CA LYS A 24 -8.04 21.97 20.78
C LYS A 24 -7.63 22.16 22.25
N ASN A 25 -7.35 23.40 22.65
CA ASN A 25 -6.99 23.80 23.99
C ASN A 25 -8.08 23.31 24.96
N PRO A 26 -7.77 22.35 25.85
CA PRO A 26 -8.78 21.70 26.69
C PRO A 26 -9.41 22.62 27.74
N GLN A 27 -8.97 23.87 27.87
CA GLN A 27 -9.41 24.75 28.95
C GLN A 27 -10.77 25.42 28.75
N ASP A 28 -11.26 25.57 27.52
CA ASP A 28 -12.40 26.48 27.26
C ASP A 28 -13.73 25.82 26.85
N SER A 29 -13.87 24.47 26.89
CA SER A 29 -15.16 23.87 26.47
C SER A 29 -15.65 22.56 27.12
N VAL A 30 -15.04 22.00 28.18
CA VAL A 30 -15.51 20.69 28.70
C VAL A 30 -15.46 20.60 30.22
N GLN A 31 -16.55 21.01 30.87
CA GLN A 31 -16.84 20.66 32.26
C GLN A 31 -17.59 19.31 32.40
N SER A 32 -17.81 18.50 31.35
CA SER A 32 -18.78 17.40 31.51
C SER A 32 -18.72 16.12 30.64
N GLN A 33 -17.58 15.70 30.07
CA GLN A 33 -17.55 14.38 29.39
C GLN A 33 -16.28 13.55 29.56
N TYR A 34 -15.50 13.78 30.64
CA TYR A 34 -14.60 12.72 31.09
C TYR A 34 -15.48 11.67 31.77
N SER A 35 -15.59 10.50 31.15
CA SER A 35 -16.30 9.39 31.76
C SER A 35 -15.63 9.08 33.10
N GLU A 36 -16.40 9.21 34.18
CA GLU A 36 -16.01 8.64 35.46
C GLU A 36 -16.08 7.12 35.31
N CYS A 37 -15.06 6.53 34.70
CA CYS A 37 -14.82 5.13 34.92
C CYS A 37 -14.67 4.94 36.43
N LYS A 38 -15.73 4.40 37.05
CA LYS A 38 -15.72 4.00 38.46
C LYS A 38 -14.59 2.99 38.59
N LYS A 39 -13.69 3.26 39.54
CA LYS A 39 -12.47 2.47 39.79
C LYS A 39 -12.77 0.98 39.55
N GLU A 40 -12.13 0.42 38.51
CA GLU A 40 -12.16 -0.99 38.10
C GLU A 40 -13.21 -1.46 37.07
N ASN A 41 -14.04 -0.59 36.50
CA ASN A 41 -15.02 -0.97 35.47
C ASN A 41 -14.87 -0.20 34.15
N CYS A 42 -13.64 0.08 33.72
CA CYS A 42 -13.42 0.81 32.47
C CYS A 42 -13.60 -0.10 31.25
N THR A 43 -14.08 0.46 30.15
CA THR A 43 -14.07 -0.20 28.86
C THR A 43 -12.70 -0.08 28.18
N ILE A 44 -12.37 -1.03 27.29
CA ILE A 44 -11.12 -0.97 26.55
C ILE A 44 -11.07 0.29 25.67
N GLY A 45 -9.95 1.01 25.74
CA GLY A 45 -9.74 2.25 25.02
C GLY A 45 -10.30 3.50 25.70
N GLU A 46 -11.06 3.38 26.79
CA GLU A 46 -11.57 4.51 27.57
C GLU A 46 -10.44 5.33 28.16
N THR A 47 -10.60 6.67 28.18
CA THR A 47 -9.55 7.59 28.62
C THR A 47 -9.96 8.39 29.85
N ILE A 48 -9.01 8.64 30.75
CA ILE A 48 -9.21 9.46 31.94
C ILE A 48 -8.07 10.46 32.09
N VAL A 49 -8.33 11.51 32.86
CA VAL A 49 -7.31 12.45 33.33
C VAL A 49 -6.95 12.11 34.77
N ASP A 50 -5.66 11.95 35.03
CA ASP A 50 -5.14 11.65 36.35
C ASP A 50 -4.08 12.66 36.80
N TYR A 51 -4.41 13.42 37.83
CA TYR A 51 -3.51 14.41 38.41
C TYR A 51 -2.51 13.73 39.34
N GLY A 52 -1.22 13.88 39.02
CA GLY A 52 -0.11 13.21 39.67
C GLY A 52 0.14 11.78 39.17
N CYS A 53 -0.56 11.33 38.12
CA CYS A 53 -0.31 10.04 37.46
C CYS A 53 -0.34 8.81 38.39
N LYS A 54 -1.05 8.91 39.52
CA LYS A 54 -1.13 7.89 40.57
C LYS A 54 -1.77 6.57 40.10
N ARG A 55 -2.58 6.63 39.03
CA ARG A 55 -3.28 5.49 38.44
C ARG A 55 -2.51 4.83 37.30
N ALA A 56 -1.37 5.38 36.89
CA ALA A 56 -0.55 4.75 35.85
C ALA A 56 -0.20 3.30 36.25
N GLU A 57 -0.35 2.36 35.32
CA GLU A 57 -0.18 0.92 35.50
C GLU A 57 -1.13 0.26 36.53
N MET A 58 -2.05 1.00 37.16
CA MET A 58 -3.10 0.39 37.99
C MET A 58 -4.15 -0.31 37.13
N LYS A 59 -4.81 -1.33 37.70
CA LYS A 59 -5.91 -2.02 37.03
C LYS A 59 -7.06 -1.04 36.76
N CYS A 60 -7.54 -1.06 35.53
CA CYS A 60 -8.72 -0.29 35.11
C CYS A 60 -9.95 -1.20 34.88
N ALA A 61 -9.72 -2.49 34.61
CA ALA A 61 -10.73 -3.55 34.53
C ALA A 61 -10.05 -4.93 34.60
N THR A 62 -10.84 -6.01 34.50
CA THR A 62 -10.33 -7.37 34.39
C THR A 62 -9.37 -7.51 33.20
N ASN A 63 -8.13 -7.92 33.47
CA ASN A 63 -7.05 -8.11 32.49
C ASN A 63 -6.59 -6.82 31.78
N MET A 64 -6.92 -5.65 32.34
CA MET A 64 -6.60 -4.34 31.78
C MET A 64 -5.90 -3.45 32.81
N LYS A 65 -5.06 -2.52 32.32
CA LYS A 65 -4.40 -1.51 33.14
C LYS A 65 -4.37 -0.16 32.43
N PHE A 66 -4.25 0.90 33.21
CA PHE A 66 -4.06 2.23 32.66
C PHE A 66 -2.64 2.39 32.08
N LYS A 67 -2.58 2.85 30.84
CA LYS A 67 -1.37 3.26 30.13
C LYS A 67 -1.34 4.76 29.94
N VAL A 68 -0.19 5.39 30.15
CA VAL A 68 -0.01 6.83 29.93
C VAL A 68 0.06 7.09 28.42
N ILE A 69 -0.87 7.88 27.90
CA ILE A 69 -0.88 8.34 26.50
C ILE A 69 -0.03 9.61 26.38
N SER A 70 -0.22 10.55 27.31
CA SER A 70 0.51 11.80 27.35
C SER A 70 0.64 12.32 28.78
N GLU A 71 1.72 13.07 29.03
CA GLU A 71 2.03 13.70 30.31
C GLU A 71 2.22 15.20 30.07
N LEU A 72 1.47 16.03 30.78
CA LEU A 72 1.64 17.48 30.80
C LEU A 72 2.26 17.88 32.14
N LYS A 73 3.43 18.51 32.08
CA LYS A 73 4.11 19.11 33.24
C LYS A 73 3.88 20.62 33.21
N SER A 74 3.23 21.16 34.24
CA SER A 74 3.12 22.61 34.40
C SER A 74 4.32 23.16 35.18
N ASN A 75 4.94 24.23 34.67
CA ASN A 75 6.09 24.90 35.28
C ASN A 75 5.72 25.87 36.42
N GLY A 76 4.48 25.83 36.93
CA GLY A 76 4.04 26.67 38.05
C GLY A 76 4.69 26.30 39.39
N ALA A 77 4.50 27.18 40.39
CA ALA A 77 4.97 26.99 41.76
C ALA A 77 4.51 25.65 42.39
N HIS A 78 3.40 25.11 41.91
CA HIS A 78 2.97 23.74 42.18
C HIS A 78 3.23 22.91 40.92
N ARG A 79 4.25 22.04 40.96
CA ARG A 79 4.57 21.06 39.91
C ARG A 79 3.44 20.02 39.83
N LEU A 80 2.33 20.40 39.21
CA LEU A 80 1.22 19.50 38.92
C LEU A 80 1.54 18.78 37.62
N THR A 81 1.72 17.47 37.72
CA THR A 81 1.73 16.58 36.56
C THR A 81 0.31 16.16 36.24
N LYS A 82 -0.11 16.30 34.99
CA LYS A 82 -1.40 15.83 34.49
C LYS A 82 -1.15 14.73 33.48
N CYS A 83 -1.60 13.51 33.78
CA CYS A 83 -1.52 12.38 32.85
C CYS A 83 -2.86 12.15 32.17
N PHE A 84 -2.82 11.87 30.87
CA PHE A 84 -3.92 11.28 30.14
C PHE A 84 -3.67 9.77 30.07
N LEU A 85 -4.58 8.99 30.64
CA LEU A 85 -4.44 7.56 30.75
C LEU A 85 -5.48 6.87 29.86
N ARG A 86 -5.12 5.75 29.22
CA ARG A 86 -6.03 4.87 28.48
C ARG A 86 -6.11 3.51 29.16
N CYS A 87 -7.31 2.95 29.27
CA CYS A 87 -7.47 1.57 29.71
C CYS A 87 -7.14 0.61 28.56
N GLU A 88 -6.11 -0.22 28.72
CA GLU A 88 -5.64 -1.16 27.70
C GLU A 88 -5.43 -2.55 28.30
N CYS A 89 -5.40 -3.60 27.48
CA CYS A 89 -5.04 -4.94 27.96
C CYS A 89 -3.65 -4.92 28.62
N ASP A 90 -3.48 -5.65 29.73
CA ASP A 90 -2.17 -5.80 30.34
C ASP A 90 -1.23 -6.57 29.39
N SER A 91 -0.38 -5.81 28.69
CA SER A 91 0.53 -6.26 27.64
C SER A 91 1.44 -7.41 28.06
N ASN A 92 1.66 -7.62 29.35
CA ASN A 92 2.49 -8.72 29.83
C ASN A 92 1.81 -10.08 29.62
N ASN A 93 0.50 -10.13 29.82
CA ASN A 93 -0.25 -11.38 29.94
C ASN A 93 -1.43 -11.49 28.98
N PHE A 94 -1.84 -10.41 28.31
CA PHE A 94 -3.06 -10.37 27.52
C PHE A 94 -2.84 -9.67 26.17
N ILE A 95 -3.68 -10.02 25.19
CA ILE A 95 -3.80 -9.33 23.91
C ILE A 95 -5.26 -8.97 23.66
N GLU A 96 -5.49 -7.87 22.95
CA GLU A 96 -6.82 -7.47 22.53
C GLU A 96 -7.28 -8.29 21.32
N LYS A 97 -8.43 -8.94 21.42
CA LYS A 97 -9.10 -9.62 20.31
C LYS A 97 -10.59 -9.34 20.36
N SER A 98 -11.12 -8.71 19.31
CA SER A 98 -12.55 -8.35 19.21
C SER A 98 -13.06 -7.56 20.42
N GLY A 99 -12.30 -6.55 20.86
CA GLY A 99 -12.65 -5.68 22.00
C GLY A 99 -12.56 -6.35 23.38
N LYS A 100 -11.92 -7.52 23.49
CA LYS A 100 -11.73 -8.25 24.76
C LYS A 100 -10.26 -8.58 24.98
N CYS A 101 -9.82 -8.57 26.24
CA CYS A 101 -8.48 -9.00 26.62
C CYS A 101 -8.45 -10.51 26.86
N ILE A 102 -7.81 -11.23 25.94
CA ILE A 102 -7.60 -12.68 26.03
C ILE A 102 -6.19 -12.97 26.52
N LYS A 103 -6.03 -14.00 27.35
CA LYS A 103 -4.73 -14.39 27.89
C LYS A 103 -3.81 -14.77 26.75
N LYS A 104 -2.59 -14.24 26.74
CA LYS A 104 -1.50 -14.74 25.93
C LYS A 104 -1.32 -16.21 26.27
N VAL A 105 -1.48 -17.06 25.27
CA VAL A 105 -0.99 -18.43 25.40
C VAL A 105 0.52 -18.28 25.61
N PRO A 106 1.08 -18.72 26.75
CA PRO A 106 2.52 -18.66 26.95
C PRO A 106 3.14 -19.36 25.75
N ASN A 107 4.07 -18.68 25.08
CA ASN A 107 4.82 -19.21 23.97
C ASN A 107 5.38 -20.60 24.35
N GLU A 108 4.68 -21.69 24.04
CA GLU A 108 5.32 -22.66 23.16
C GLU A 108 5.76 -21.81 21.98
N GLU A 109 7.06 -21.80 21.70
CA GLU A 109 7.63 -21.16 20.52
C GLU A 109 6.57 -21.11 19.43
N ALA A 110 6.02 -19.92 19.19
CA ALA A 110 5.28 -19.70 17.99
C ALA A 110 6.34 -19.73 16.88
N LYS A 111 6.79 -20.95 16.50
CA LYS A 111 6.52 -21.42 15.16
C LYS A 111 5.10 -20.94 14.90
N CYS A 112 4.96 -19.72 14.38
CA CYS A 112 3.85 -19.41 13.51
C CYS A 112 3.76 -20.67 12.68
N LYS A 113 2.71 -21.49 12.88
CA LYS A 113 2.36 -22.48 11.87
C LYS A 113 2.44 -21.66 10.61
N GLN A 114 3.43 -21.98 9.78
CA GLN A 114 3.77 -21.18 8.63
C GLN A 114 2.61 -21.44 7.69
N GLU A 115 1.49 -20.77 7.96
CA GLU A 115 0.33 -20.78 7.12
C GLU A 115 0.87 -20.21 5.83
N ASN A 116 0.88 -21.06 4.81
CA ASN A 116 1.32 -20.64 3.49
C ASN A 116 0.34 -19.54 3.07
N TYR A 117 0.82 -18.31 3.05
CA TYR A 117 0.07 -17.18 2.56
C TYR A 117 -0.19 -17.39 1.07
N ALA A 118 -1.35 -16.95 0.60
CA ALA A 118 -1.66 -17.03 -0.81
C ALA A 118 -0.79 -16.05 -1.60
N LEU A 119 -0.43 -16.41 -2.84
CA LEU A 119 0.25 -15.48 -3.73
C LEU A 119 -0.61 -14.22 -3.91
N GLY A 120 0.00 -13.05 -3.72
CA GLY A 120 -0.67 -11.76 -3.79
C GLY A 120 -1.32 -11.28 -2.50
N GLU A 121 -1.38 -12.12 -1.45
CA GLU A 121 -1.95 -11.73 -0.16
C GLU A 121 -1.17 -10.59 0.49
N ILE A 122 -1.90 -9.61 1.04
CA ILE A 122 -1.34 -8.41 1.68
C ILE A 122 -1.44 -8.56 3.19
N VAL A 123 -0.31 -8.40 3.87
CA VAL A 123 -0.19 -8.48 5.33
C VAL A 123 0.28 -7.15 5.88
N VAL A 124 -0.33 -6.70 6.97
CA VAL A 124 0.12 -5.53 7.75
C VAL A 124 0.75 -6.03 9.04
N ALA A 125 2.07 -5.85 9.17
CA ALA A 125 2.82 -6.25 10.35
C ALA A 125 3.29 -5.01 11.14
N SER A 126 3.41 -5.15 12.47
CA SER A 126 3.94 -4.10 13.35
C SER A 126 5.45 -3.89 13.20
N SER A 127 6.12 -4.68 12.36
CA SER A 127 7.54 -4.53 12.03
C SER A 127 7.79 -5.04 10.61
N CYS A 128 8.85 -4.53 9.96
CA CYS A 128 9.27 -4.96 8.63
C CYS A 128 10.15 -6.23 8.67
N ILE A 129 10.26 -6.90 9.82
CA ILE A 129 11.18 -8.02 10.03
C ILE A 129 10.88 -9.19 9.08
N GLN A 130 9.62 -9.33 8.65
CA GLN A 130 9.22 -10.38 7.71
C GLN A 130 9.55 -10.07 6.23
N THR A 131 10.08 -8.89 5.91
CA THR A 131 10.46 -8.58 4.51
C THR A 131 11.53 -9.56 4.04
N GLU A 132 11.39 -10.06 2.82
CA GLU A 132 12.21 -11.12 2.20
C GLU A 132 12.13 -12.50 2.88
N THR A 133 11.26 -12.68 3.89
CA THR A 133 11.02 -14.01 4.47
C THR A 133 10.03 -14.81 3.63
N LYS A 134 10.16 -16.14 3.65
CA LYS A 134 9.26 -17.04 2.90
C LYS A 134 7.83 -16.95 3.41
N CYS A 135 6.91 -16.60 2.51
CA CYS A 135 5.48 -16.64 2.74
C CYS A 135 4.81 -17.88 2.11
N GLY A 136 5.54 -18.64 1.29
CA GLY A 136 5.14 -19.94 0.76
C GLY A 136 6.18 -20.53 -0.21
N THR A 137 5.80 -21.56 -0.99
CA THR A 137 6.72 -22.19 -1.96
C THR A 137 7.05 -21.26 -3.11
N ASN A 138 8.33 -20.92 -3.26
CA ASN A 138 8.85 -19.93 -4.24
C ASN A 138 8.28 -18.52 -4.06
N MET A 139 7.83 -18.20 -2.85
CA MET A 139 7.22 -16.91 -2.51
C MET A 139 7.89 -16.29 -1.29
N VAL A 140 8.07 -14.96 -1.33
CA VAL A 140 8.59 -14.15 -0.23
C VAL A 140 7.71 -12.92 -0.01
N PHE A 141 7.72 -12.41 1.22
CA PHE A 141 7.10 -11.13 1.51
C PHE A 141 7.92 -9.98 0.93
N LYS A 142 7.33 -9.24 -0.01
CA LYS A 142 7.90 -7.99 -0.52
C LYS A 142 7.25 -6.80 0.15
N LEU A 143 8.05 -5.84 0.61
CA LEU A 143 7.56 -4.62 1.21
C LEU A 143 6.92 -3.74 0.12
N ILE A 144 5.61 -3.48 0.24
CA ILE A 144 4.89 -2.57 -0.67
C ILE A 144 4.71 -1.18 -0.08
N GLY A 145 4.85 -1.01 1.24
CA GLY A 145 4.90 0.30 1.85
C GLY A 145 5.14 0.29 3.35
N LYS A 146 5.59 1.42 3.87
CA LYS A 146 5.65 1.70 5.31
C LYS A 146 4.52 2.67 5.68
N LEU A 147 3.92 2.45 6.84
CA LEU A 147 3.00 3.36 7.51
C LEU A 147 3.78 3.93 8.69
N ASP A 148 4.33 5.12 8.49
CA ASP A 148 4.88 5.89 9.59
C ASP A 148 3.72 6.39 10.44
N SER A 149 3.74 6.07 11.73
CA SER A 149 2.85 6.71 12.69
C SER A 149 3.31 8.16 12.86
N LEU A 150 2.38 9.10 13.00
CA LEU A 150 2.73 10.51 13.25
C LEU A 150 3.53 10.70 14.54
N SER A 151 3.48 9.74 15.48
CA SER A 151 4.34 9.81 16.66
C SER A 151 5.75 9.27 16.33
N ASP A 152 6.78 9.96 16.80
CA ASP A 152 8.20 9.56 16.75
C ASP A 152 8.51 8.20 17.43
N ALA A 153 7.51 7.52 17.99
CA ALA A 153 7.65 6.17 18.51
C ALA A 153 7.94 5.20 17.36
N ILE A 154 9.23 4.88 17.18
CA ILE A 154 9.79 3.91 16.21
C ILE A 154 9.01 2.58 16.19
N TRP A 155 8.41 2.19 17.32
CA TRP A 155 7.68 0.92 17.49
C TRP A 155 6.29 0.90 16.85
N LEU A 156 5.79 2.02 16.35
CA LEU A 156 4.48 2.10 15.68
C LEU A 156 4.59 2.05 14.16
N ARG A 157 5.79 1.88 13.59
CA ARG A 157 5.97 1.70 12.15
C ARG A 157 5.33 0.39 11.71
N LYS A 158 4.20 0.48 11.02
CA LYS A 158 3.57 -0.68 10.39
C LYS A 158 4.13 -0.87 8.99
N CYS A 159 4.32 -2.11 8.60
CA CYS A 159 4.82 -2.50 7.30
C CYS A 159 3.72 -3.23 6.55
N ILE A 160 3.44 -2.78 5.33
CA ILE A 160 2.51 -3.42 4.42
C ILE A 160 3.35 -4.25 3.46
N MET A 161 3.14 -5.56 3.48
CA MET A 161 3.89 -6.53 2.68
C MET A 161 2.93 -7.31 1.79
N ARG A 162 3.39 -7.72 0.60
CA ARG A 162 2.65 -8.58 -0.33
C ARG A 162 3.43 -9.87 -0.53
N CYS A 163 2.79 -11.03 -0.33
CA CYS A 163 3.39 -12.31 -0.68
C CYS A 163 3.55 -12.38 -2.21
N SER A 164 4.79 -12.48 -2.68
CA SER A 164 5.16 -12.33 -4.10
C SER A 164 6.17 -13.41 -4.49
N CYS A 165 6.37 -13.64 -5.79
CA CYS A 165 7.41 -14.59 -6.22
C CYS A 165 8.81 -14.14 -5.75
N ASP A 166 9.55 -15.11 -5.23
CA ASP A 166 10.85 -14.94 -4.55
C ASP A 166 11.84 -14.12 -5.39
N ASN A 167 12.03 -14.54 -6.64
CA ASN A 167 12.98 -13.92 -7.55
C ASN A 167 12.46 -13.90 -9.00
N ASN A 168 13.24 -13.30 -9.90
CA ASN A 168 12.87 -13.13 -11.31
C ASN A 168 12.83 -14.45 -12.11
N TYR A 169 13.28 -15.57 -11.54
CA TYR A 169 13.12 -16.89 -12.16
C TYR A 169 11.70 -17.44 -11.98
N PHE A 170 10.84 -16.78 -11.20
CA PHE A 170 9.46 -17.18 -11.01
C PHE A 170 8.52 -16.07 -11.46
N ILE A 171 7.46 -16.45 -12.17
CA ILE A 171 6.36 -15.55 -12.55
C ILE A 171 5.07 -16.00 -11.89
N GLU A 172 4.23 -15.03 -11.57
CA GLU A 172 2.88 -15.26 -11.06
C GLU A 172 1.99 -15.77 -12.20
N LYS A 173 1.56 -17.03 -12.11
CA LYS A 173 0.64 -17.68 -13.06
C LYS A 173 -0.42 -18.46 -12.28
N SER A 174 -1.69 -18.12 -12.50
CA SER A 174 -2.84 -18.79 -11.88
C SER A 174 -2.74 -18.90 -10.35
N GLY A 175 -2.29 -17.83 -9.69
CA GLY A 175 -2.11 -17.78 -8.23
C GLY A 175 -0.92 -18.60 -7.70
N GLN A 176 0.00 -19.03 -8.56
CA GLN A 176 1.21 -19.76 -8.19
C GLN A 176 2.46 -19.11 -8.78
N CYS A 177 3.61 -19.30 -8.12
CA CYS A 177 4.91 -18.90 -8.66
C CYS A 177 5.52 -20.05 -9.46
N VAL A 178 5.43 -19.95 -10.78
CA VAL A 178 5.97 -20.95 -11.71
C VAL A 178 7.34 -20.53 -12.21
N ARG A 179 8.28 -21.47 -12.26
CA ARG A 179 9.62 -21.19 -12.76
C ARG A 179 9.55 -20.84 -14.24
N VAL A 180 10.11 -19.70 -14.63
CA VAL A 180 10.40 -19.38 -16.02
C VAL A 180 11.48 -20.38 -16.44
N ILE A 181 11.07 -21.44 -17.13
CA ILE A 181 12.02 -22.23 -17.90
C ILE A 181 12.47 -21.26 -18.98
N HIS A 182 13.69 -20.73 -18.82
CA HIS A 182 14.42 -20.28 -19.98
C HIS A 182 14.55 -21.54 -20.84
N GLU A 183 13.61 -21.73 -21.76
CA GLU A 183 13.91 -22.45 -22.98
C GLU A 183 15.08 -21.66 -23.58
N ARG A 184 16.29 -22.06 -23.19
CA ARG A 184 17.45 -21.88 -24.04
C ARG A 184 17.10 -22.67 -25.28
N VAL A 185 16.32 -22.06 -26.17
CA VAL A 185 16.41 -22.35 -27.59
C VAL A 185 17.91 -22.19 -27.85
N PRO A 186 18.64 -23.27 -28.19
CA PRO A 186 20.06 -23.17 -28.43
C PRO A 186 20.25 -22.11 -29.50
N ILE A 187 20.91 -21.01 -29.16
CA ILE A 187 21.17 -19.91 -30.10
C ILE A 187 21.97 -20.43 -31.32
N SER A 188 22.54 -21.63 -31.23
CA SER A 188 23.15 -22.36 -32.33
C SER A 188 22.19 -22.87 -33.43
N SER A 189 20.86 -22.78 -33.30
CA SER A 189 19.93 -23.12 -34.40
C SER A 189 19.34 -21.92 -35.15
N ILE A 190 19.63 -20.69 -34.73
CA ILE A 190 19.25 -19.47 -35.47
C ILE A 190 20.45 -19.04 -36.34
N GLN A 191 20.80 -19.87 -37.32
CA GLN A 191 21.55 -19.36 -38.47
C GLN A 191 20.60 -18.46 -39.27
N PRO A 192 21.02 -17.25 -39.67
CA PRO A 192 20.27 -16.41 -40.59
C PRO A 192 20.38 -16.99 -42.00
N SER A 193 19.76 -18.15 -42.23
CA SER A 193 19.53 -18.62 -43.59
C SER A 193 18.29 -17.90 -44.11
N SER A 194 18.55 -16.91 -44.96
CA SER A 194 17.54 -16.31 -45.83
C SER A 194 16.73 -17.43 -46.49
N LYS A 195 15.40 -17.36 -46.39
CA LYS A 195 14.41 -18.29 -46.99
C LYS A 195 14.01 -19.51 -46.15
N HIS A 196 13.51 -19.33 -44.93
CA HIS A 196 12.52 -20.28 -44.40
C HIS A 196 11.38 -19.56 -43.66
N LYS A 197 10.16 -19.80 -44.16
CA LYS A 197 8.88 -19.42 -43.53
C LYS A 197 8.84 -20.00 -42.11
N SER A 198 9.02 -19.17 -41.10
CA SER A 198 8.61 -19.51 -39.73
C SER A 198 7.09 -19.65 -39.71
N THR A 199 6.61 -20.88 -39.52
CA THR A 199 5.26 -21.17 -39.05
C THR A 199 5.16 -20.73 -37.59
N ALA A 200 5.07 -19.42 -37.37
CA ALA A 200 4.47 -18.89 -36.17
C ALA A 200 2.97 -19.17 -36.27
N TYR A 201 2.35 -19.59 -35.17
CA TYR A 201 0.92 -19.34 -34.97
C TYR A 201 0.67 -17.90 -35.41
N SER A 202 -0.13 -17.70 -36.45
CA SER A 202 -0.46 -16.38 -37.00
C SER A 202 -1.68 -15.81 -36.28
N PRO A 203 -1.54 -15.01 -35.21
CA PRO A 203 -2.59 -14.07 -34.85
C PRO A 203 -2.57 -12.95 -35.90
N LEU A 204 -3.72 -12.73 -36.54
CA LEU A 204 -4.09 -11.62 -37.43
C LEU A 204 -2.92 -10.91 -38.15
N SER A 205 -2.87 -11.07 -39.48
CA SER A 205 -1.96 -10.35 -40.38
C SER A 205 -1.87 -8.85 -40.05
N CYS A 206 -0.78 -8.45 -39.39
CA CYS A 206 -0.43 -7.05 -39.21
C CYS A 206 0.09 -6.54 -40.57
N GLN A 207 -0.81 -6.02 -41.39
CA GLN A 207 -0.43 -5.33 -42.62
C GLN A 207 0.36 -4.07 -42.21
N ASN A 208 1.66 -4.04 -42.52
CA ASN A 208 2.60 -2.91 -42.40
C ASN A 208 3.28 -2.64 -41.04
N GLY A 209 3.37 -3.58 -40.10
CA GLY A 209 4.12 -3.32 -38.87
C GLY A 209 4.14 -4.45 -37.87
N ASN A 210 4.83 -4.22 -36.75
CA ASN A 210 4.83 -5.16 -35.64
C ASN A 210 3.43 -5.17 -34.98
N CYS A 211 3.01 -6.34 -34.52
CA CYS A 211 1.70 -6.52 -33.89
C CYS A 211 1.71 -6.04 -32.45
N LEU A 212 0.55 -5.58 -31.95
CA LEU A 212 0.35 -5.38 -30.52
C LEU A 212 0.67 -6.68 -29.76
N GLY A 213 1.51 -6.57 -28.74
CA GLY A 213 1.99 -7.72 -27.97
C GLY A 213 3.19 -8.46 -28.58
N GLN A 214 3.61 -8.14 -29.81
CA GLN A 214 4.79 -8.76 -30.41
C GLN A 214 6.02 -8.48 -29.56
N ILE A 215 6.78 -9.53 -29.29
CA ILE A 215 8.03 -9.48 -28.53
C ILE A 215 9.20 -9.60 -29.51
N ILE A 216 10.19 -8.73 -29.38
CA ILE A 216 11.42 -8.76 -30.17
C ILE A 216 12.64 -8.72 -29.25
N TRP A 217 13.75 -9.23 -29.76
CA TRP A 217 15.08 -9.06 -29.18
C TRP A 217 15.87 -8.07 -30.05
N ASP A 218 16.41 -7.00 -29.46
CA ASP A 218 17.21 -6.01 -30.18
C ASP A 218 18.24 -5.38 -29.22
N ALA A 219 19.16 -4.58 -29.73
CA ALA A 219 20.18 -3.86 -28.95
C ALA A 219 19.62 -2.66 -28.15
N CYS A 220 18.40 -2.75 -27.62
CA CYS A 220 17.73 -1.73 -26.80
C CYS A 220 17.45 -0.36 -27.46
N HIS A 221 18.01 -0.08 -28.65
CA HIS A 221 17.88 1.19 -29.35
C HIS A 221 16.44 1.55 -29.78
N ARG A 222 15.50 0.60 -29.71
CA ARG A 222 14.11 0.82 -30.14
C ARG A 222 13.14 1.12 -29.01
N ILE A 223 13.55 1.14 -27.75
CA ILE A 223 12.64 1.45 -26.64
C ILE A 223 12.02 2.83 -26.88
N GLY A 224 10.69 2.91 -26.81
CA GLY A 224 9.92 4.12 -27.12
C GLY A 224 9.64 4.36 -28.60
N ASN A 225 10.35 3.70 -29.53
CA ASN A 225 10.09 3.85 -30.96
C ASN A 225 8.75 3.22 -31.34
N LYS A 226 8.12 3.79 -32.39
CA LYS A 226 6.85 3.27 -32.91
C LYS A 226 7.03 1.85 -33.44
N CYS A 227 6.19 0.94 -32.99
CA CYS A 227 6.12 -0.43 -33.48
C CYS A 227 4.87 -0.69 -34.33
N GLY A 228 3.91 0.24 -34.32
CA GLY A 228 2.67 0.22 -35.11
C GLY A 228 1.90 1.53 -34.93
N THR A 229 0.72 1.65 -35.56
CA THR A 229 -0.20 2.77 -35.31
C THR A 229 -0.61 2.77 -33.85
N ASN A 230 -0.38 3.89 -33.15
CA ASN A 230 -0.69 4.05 -31.73
C ASN A 230 0.05 3.07 -30.79
N MET A 231 1.18 2.53 -31.24
CA MET A 231 1.96 1.55 -30.49
C MET A 231 3.45 1.94 -30.42
N VAL A 232 4.09 1.63 -29.29
CA VAL A 232 5.52 1.83 -29.03
C VAL A 232 6.15 0.57 -28.44
N PHE A 233 7.46 0.40 -28.64
CA PHE A 233 8.22 -0.64 -27.96
C PHE A 233 8.44 -0.28 -26.49
N ASP A 234 8.14 -1.22 -25.61
CA ASP A 234 8.31 -1.10 -24.17
C ASP A 234 9.26 -2.20 -23.66
N LEU A 235 10.08 -1.87 -22.66
CA LEU A 235 11.13 -2.75 -22.17
C LEU A 235 10.56 -3.86 -21.28
N VAL A 236 10.68 -5.12 -21.70
CA VAL A 236 10.27 -6.29 -20.92
C VAL A 236 11.43 -6.80 -20.07
N TYR A 237 12.63 -6.89 -20.63
CA TYR A 237 13.82 -7.35 -19.92
C TYR A 237 15.06 -6.75 -20.57
N GLU A 238 16.03 -6.40 -19.75
CA GLU A 238 17.35 -5.93 -20.18
C GLU A 238 18.37 -6.96 -19.72
N ASN A 239 19.20 -7.44 -20.64
CA ASN A 239 20.28 -8.34 -20.28
C ASN A 239 21.33 -7.59 -19.43
N HIS A 240 21.98 -8.28 -18.49
CA HIS A 240 22.94 -7.64 -17.58
C HIS A 240 24.13 -6.98 -18.29
N SER A 241 24.44 -7.36 -19.53
CA SER A 241 25.48 -6.70 -20.33
C SER A 241 25.03 -5.37 -20.97
N GLY A 242 23.74 -5.03 -20.94
CA GLY A 242 23.19 -3.83 -21.58
C GLY A 242 23.10 -3.91 -23.11
N ASP A 243 23.71 -4.91 -23.74
CA ASP A 243 23.79 -5.00 -25.21
C ASP A 243 22.50 -5.45 -25.89
N SER A 244 21.55 -5.97 -25.12
CA SER A 244 20.32 -6.53 -25.68
C SER A 244 19.15 -6.47 -24.74
N CYS A 245 17.98 -6.15 -25.30
CA CYS A 245 16.72 -6.03 -24.61
C CYS A 245 15.66 -6.90 -25.27
N LEU A 246 14.84 -7.51 -24.44
CA LEU A 246 13.54 -8.05 -24.79
C LEU A 246 12.55 -6.89 -24.72
N MET A 247 11.95 -6.53 -25.85
CA MET A 247 10.94 -5.46 -25.93
C MET A 247 9.61 -6.02 -26.39
N ARG A 248 8.50 -5.40 -25.97
CA ARG A 248 7.14 -5.72 -26.40
C ARG A 248 6.50 -4.50 -27.03
N CYS A 249 5.81 -4.68 -28.15
CA CYS A 249 4.98 -3.64 -28.74
C CYS A 249 3.70 -3.44 -27.90
N VAL A 250 3.46 -2.24 -27.38
CA VAL A 250 2.32 -1.89 -26.51
C VAL A 250 1.65 -0.61 -27.01
N CYS A 251 0.42 -0.31 -26.59
CA CYS A 251 -0.18 0.99 -26.90
C CYS A 251 0.66 2.13 -26.30
N ASN A 252 0.77 3.23 -27.03
CA ASN A 252 1.36 4.46 -26.52
C ASN A 252 0.47 5.05 -25.39
N SER A 253 0.97 6.06 -24.68
CA SER A 253 0.28 6.67 -23.53
C SER A 253 -1.05 7.36 -23.87
N GLU A 254 -1.28 7.68 -25.14
CA GLU A 254 -2.48 8.39 -25.62
C GLU A 254 -3.54 7.43 -26.19
N SER A 255 -3.23 6.13 -26.19
CA SER A 255 -4.06 5.10 -26.80
C SER A 255 -4.33 3.96 -25.83
N VAL A 256 -5.45 3.30 -26.06
CA VAL A 256 -5.88 2.16 -25.27
C VAL A 256 -6.16 0.99 -26.21
N GLU A 257 -5.88 -0.22 -25.75
CA GLU A 257 -6.17 -1.40 -26.56
C GLU A 257 -7.65 -1.73 -26.50
N ASN A 258 -8.25 -1.81 -27.68
CA ASN A 258 -9.62 -2.19 -27.95
C ASN A 258 -9.61 -3.25 -29.06
N ASN A 259 -10.14 -4.44 -28.77
CA ASN A 259 -10.19 -5.57 -29.72
C ASN A 259 -8.84 -5.89 -30.39
N GLY A 260 -7.75 -5.91 -29.60
CA GLY A 260 -6.40 -6.21 -30.08
C GLY A 260 -5.74 -5.11 -30.93
N ARG A 261 -6.29 -3.89 -30.94
CA ARG A 261 -5.74 -2.72 -31.62
C ARG A 261 -5.64 -1.54 -30.67
N CYS A 262 -4.68 -0.65 -30.87
CA CYS A 262 -4.58 0.59 -30.09
C CYS A 262 -5.39 1.70 -30.74
N VAL A 263 -6.41 2.19 -30.04
CA VAL A 263 -7.25 3.32 -30.45
C VAL A 263 -6.95 4.53 -29.57
N GLU A 264 -6.93 5.72 -30.14
CA GLU A 264 -6.76 6.94 -29.37
C GLU A 264 -7.88 7.08 -28.34
N ASN A 265 -7.52 7.53 -27.14
CA ASN A 265 -8.45 7.64 -26.01
C ASN A 265 -9.64 8.58 -26.32
N SER A 266 -9.46 9.54 -27.24
CA SER A 266 -10.48 10.47 -27.73
C SER A 266 -11.67 9.80 -28.44
N LEU A 267 -11.49 8.58 -28.99
CA LEU A 267 -12.54 7.87 -29.73
C LEU A 267 -13.42 6.98 -28.84
N ILE A 268 -13.05 6.77 -27.57
CA ILE A 268 -13.90 6.08 -26.62
C ILE A 268 -14.90 7.07 -26.08
N ASN A 269 -16.04 7.17 -26.77
CA ASN A 269 -17.20 8.00 -26.40
C ASN A 269 -17.37 8.11 -24.87
N GLU A 270 -17.20 9.33 -24.36
CA GLU A 270 -17.24 9.78 -22.95
C GLU A 270 -18.58 9.53 -22.23
N LYS A 271 -19.48 8.69 -22.74
CA LYS A 271 -20.85 8.56 -22.22
C LYS A 271 -20.99 7.71 -20.94
N THR A 272 -19.92 7.16 -20.39
CA THR A 272 -20.04 6.31 -19.17
C THR A 272 -19.01 6.55 -18.07
N ILE A 273 -18.11 7.54 -18.20
CA ILE A 273 -17.18 7.91 -17.12
C ILE A 273 -17.34 9.40 -16.84
N GLN A 274 -18.40 9.76 -16.09
CA GLN A 274 -18.54 11.10 -15.55
C GLN A 274 -17.39 11.39 -14.57
N LYS A 275 -16.45 12.23 -15.03
CA LYS A 275 -15.68 13.24 -14.30
C LYS A 275 -15.21 12.88 -12.89
N PHE A 276 -14.02 12.31 -12.79
CA PHE A 276 -12.98 12.71 -11.82
C PHE A 276 -11.61 12.30 -12.37
N ILE A 277 -11.15 13.01 -13.40
CA ILE A 277 -9.74 12.91 -13.83
C ILE A 277 -8.99 13.98 -13.04
N ALA A 278 -8.42 13.60 -11.90
CA ALA A 278 -7.35 14.39 -11.31
C ALA A 278 -6.24 14.54 -12.38
N PRO A 279 -5.57 15.71 -12.49
CA PRO A 279 -4.61 15.99 -13.56
C PRO A 279 -3.47 14.97 -13.70
N ARG A 280 -3.27 14.14 -12.67
CA ARG A 280 -2.44 12.94 -12.70
C ARG A 280 -3.21 11.82 -12.04
N LEU A 281 -3.48 10.75 -12.80
CA LEU A 281 -3.93 9.50 -12.19
C LEU A 281 -2.78 8.97 -11.31
N PRO A 282 -3.08 8.52 -10.08
CA PRO A 282 -2.07 7.95 -9.21
C PRO A 282 -1.45 6.73 -9.87
N ARG A 283 -0.12 6.60 -9.81
CA ARG A 283 0.59 5.40 -10.26
C ARG A 283 0.18 4.22 -9.38
N ILE A 284 0.34 3.00 -9.89
CA ILE A 284 0.13 1.81 -9.06
C ILE A 284 1.01 1.91 -7.81
N ASN A 285 0.43 1.59 -6.65
CA ASN A 285 1.05 1.73 -5.33
C ASN A 285 1.36 3.18 -4.88
N GLU A 286 1.03 4.20 -5.67
CA GLU A 286 1.10 5.59 -5.23
C GLU A 286 -0.04 5.87 -4.25
N LYS A 287 0.34 6.26 -3.03
CA LYS A 287 -0.60 6.60 -1.97
C LYS A 287 -1.09 8.03 -2.17
N PHE A 288 -2.38 8.23 -2.02
CA PHE A 288 -2.98 9.55 -2.00
C PHE A 288 -4.02 9.64 -0.89
N TYR A 289 -4.21 10.87 -0.43
CA TYR A 289 -5.18 11.18 0.61
C TYR A 289 -6.53 11.52 -0.02
N ASN A 290 -7.60 10.92 0.49
CA ASN A 290 -8.96 11.22 0.10
C ASN A 290 -9.81 11.52 1.35
N SER A 291 -10.29 12.75 1.48
CA SER A 291 -11.02 13.25 2.64
C SER A 291 -12.40 12.63 2.86
N ASP A 292 -12.96 11.92 1.89
CA ASP A 292 -14.31 11.34 1.98
C ASP A 292 -14.38 9.83 1.76
N CYS A 293 -13.26 9.18 1.42
CA CYS A 293 -13.17 7.76 1.09
C CYS A 293 -14.10 7.26 -0.03
N ARG A 294 -14.81 8.15 -0.74
CA ARG A 294 -15.87 7.78 -1.69
C ARG A 294 -15.34 7.17 -2.98
N GLN A 295 -14.05 7.32 -3.24
CA GLN A 295 -13.42 6.80 -4.45
C GLN A 295 -13.06 5.31 -4.38
N THR A 296 -13.33 4.62 -3.27
CA THR A 296 -13.06 3.18 -3.20
C THR A 296 -13.82 2.45 -4.30
N GLN A 297 -13.17 1.51 -5.00
CA GLN A 297 -13.71 0.79 -6.16
C GLN A 297 -13.84 1.60 -7.46
N LEU A 298 -13.54 2.91 -7.47
CA LEU A 298 -13.41 3.63 -8.73
C LEU A 298 -12.13 3.19 -9.47
N ALA A 299 -12.18 3.27 -10.80
CA ALA A 299 -11.01 3.02 -11.62
C ALA A 299 -10.02 4.18 -11.47
N CYS A 300 -8.77 3.86 -11.13
CA CYS A 300 -7.65 4.81 -11.14
C CYS A 300 -6.72 4.61 -12.34
N GLY A 301 -7.05 3.68 -13.23
CA GLY A 301 -6.25 3.34 -14.39
C GLY A 301 -6.82 2.12 -15.10
N ARG A 302 -6.19 1.72 -16.20
CA ARG A 302 -6.63 0.55 -16.96
C ARG A 302 -6.40 -0.72 -16.16
N ASN A 303 -7.48 -1.48 -15.95
CA ASN A 303 -7.48 -2.68 -15.11
C ASN A 303 -6.99 -2.42 -13.68
N MET A 304 -7.21 -1.20 -13.19
CA MET A 304 -6.83 -0.78 -11.85
C MET A 304 -8.05 -0.27 -11.10
N LYS A 305 -8.05 -0.45 -9.78
CA LYS A 305 -9.06 0.07 -8.86
C LYS A 305 -8.40 0.77 -7.69
N ILE A 306 -9.10 1.75 -7.13
CA ILE A 306 -8.71 2.41 -5.90
C ILE A 306 -9.04 1.52 -4.71
N ILE A 307 -8.02 1.24 -3.89
CA ILE A 307 -8.13 0.49 -2.64
C ILE A 307 -7.85 1.43 -1.46
N SER A 308 -8.70 1.38 -0.43
CA SER A 308 -8.50 2.11 0.83
C SER A 308 -7.72 1.24 1.82
N ILE A 309 -6.54 1.70 2.26
CA ILE A 309 -5.71 0.96 3.25
C ILE A 309 -5.95 1.40 4.68
N TRP A 310 -6.43 2.62 4.87
CA TRP A 310 -6.68 3.18 6.19
C TRP A 310 -7.89 4.10 6.12
N LYS A 311 -8.72 4.03 7.14
CA LYS A 311 -9.85 4.93 7.36
C LYS A 311 -9.65 5.57 8.74
N ASN A 312 -9.42 6.87 8.77
CA ASN A 312 -9.40 7.64 10.01
C ASN A 312 -10.79 8.25 10.23
N PRO A 313 -11.47 8.00 11.35
CA PRO A 313 -12.60 8.83 11.73
C PRO A 313 -12.14 10.28 11.85
N THR A 314 -12.87 11.20 11.23
CA THR A 314 -12.68 12.64 11.48
C THR A 314 -13.71 13.09 12.53
N ASP A 315 -13.43 14.17 13.25
CA ASP A 315 -14.33 14.70 14.29
C ASP A 315 -15.70 15.19 13.75
N GLN A 316 -15.87 15.21 12.43
CA GLN A 316 -17.16 15.48 11.80
C GLN A 316 -17.94 14.16 11.67
N GLU A 317 -19.12 14.09 12.29
CA GLU A 317 -20.03 12.94 12.21
C GLU A 317 -20.13 12.40 10.77
N ASN A 318 -19.81 11.12 10.61
CA ASN A 318 -19.85 10.34 9.36
C ASN A 318 -18.84 10.70 8.26
N ARG A 319 -17.80 11.49 8.54
CA ARG A 319 -16.70 11.68 7.59
C ARG A 319 -15.48 10.84 7.98
N PHE A 320 -15.00 10.08 7.02
CA PHE A 320 -13.75 9.33 7.11
C PHE A 320 -12.76 9.93 6.14
N ALA A 321 -11.54 10.17 6.63
CA ALA A 321 -10.40 10.40 5.77
C ALA A 321 -9.76 9.05 5.44
N CYS A 322 -9.39 8.83 4.19
CA CYS A 322 -8.72 7.62 3.76
C CYS A 322 -7.36 7.90 3.16
N ILE A 323 -6.42 7.00 3.45
CA ILE A 323 -5.27 6.80 2.57
C ILE A 323 -5.67 5.72 1.58
N GLN A 324 -5.62 6.06 0.30
CA GLN A 324 -5.97 5.19 -0.80
C GLN A 324 -4.75 5.00 -1.71
N PHE A 325 -4.75 3.93 -2.50
CA PHE A 325 -3.76 3.71 -3.55
C PHE A 325 -4.40 3.01 -4.74
N CYS A 326 -3.75 3.12 -5.89
CA CYS A 326 -4.17 2.42 -7.09
C CYS A 326 -3.57 1.00 -7.12
N ALA A 327 -4.40 -0.01 -7.35
CA ALA A 327 -3.99 -1.42 -7.43
C ALA A 327 -4.64 -2.12 -8.62
N CYS A 328 -4.18 -3.30 -9.02
CA CYS A 328 -4.84 -4.06 -10.07
C CYS A 328 -6.25 -4.51 -9.69
N ASN A 329 -7.15 -4.49 -10.66
CA ASN A 329 -8.49 -5.03 -10.53
C ASN A 329 -8.43 -6.57 -10.44
N ASP A 330 -9.52 -7.19 -9.98
CA ASP A 330 -9.55 -8.64 -9.81
C ASP A 330 -9.35 -9.35 -11.16
N GLY A 331 -8.49 -10.37 -11.21
CA GLY A 331 -8.08 -11.05 -12.45
C GLY A 331 -6.90 -10.42 -13.21
N PHE A 332 -6.33 -9.34 -12.68
CA PHE A 332 -5.14 -8.70 -13.23
C PHE A 332 -3.98 -8.74 -12.22
N VAL A 333 -2.76 -8.87 -12.73
CA VAL A 333 -1.54 -8.88 -11.94
C VAL A 333 -0.68 -7.67 -12.28
N GLU A 334 0.00 -7.13 -11.28
CA GLU A 334 0.94 -6.03 -11.47
C GLU A 334 2.22 -6.54 -12.13
N PHE A 335 2.57 -5.95 -13.27
CA PHE A 335 3.82 -6.18 -13.98
C PHE A 335 4.39 -4.85 -14.45
N LYS A 336 5.53 -4.45 -13.89
CA LYS A 336 6.24 -3.20 -14.21
C LYS A 336 5.36 -1.95 -14.19
N GLY A 337 4.58 -1.78 -13.13
CA GLY A 337 3.74 -0.58 -12.99
C GLY A 337 2.41 -0.64 -13.76
N ARG A 338 2.06 -1.78 -14.37
CA ARG A 338 0.84 -1.96 -15.19
C ARG A 338 0.07 -3.21 -14.76
N CYS A 339 -1.23 -3.23 -15.00
CA CYS A 339 -2.10 -4.35 -14.68
C CYS A 339 -2.43 -5.17 -15.92
N ILE A 340 -1.89 -6.39 -16.00
CA ILE A 340 -2.04 -7.31 -17.12
C ILE A 340 -2.98 -8.46 -16.75
N LYS A 341 -3.80 -8.91 -17.72
CA LYS A 341 -4.77 -9.99 -17.49
C LYS A 341 -4.01 -11.30 -17.23
N GLN A 342 -4.38 -12.02 -16.18
CA GLN A 342 -3.84 -13.35 -15.93
C GLN A 342 -4.32 -14.28 -17.06
N SER A 343 -3.37 -14.89 -17.78
CA SER A 343 -3.62 -15.79 -18.92
C SER A 343 -4.08 -17.17 -18.46
#